data_AF-W5MYH6-F1
#
_entry.id   AF-W5MYH6-F1
#
_cell.length_a   1.000
_cell.length_b   1.000
_cell.length_c   1.000
_cell.angle_alpha   90.00
_cell.angle_beta   90.00
_cell.angle_gamma   90.00
#
_symmetry.space_group_name_H-M   'P 1'
#
loop_
_entity.id
_entity.type
_entity.pdbx_description
1 polymer ?
#
loop_
_entity_poly.entity_id
_entity_poly.type
_entity_poly.pdbx_seq_one_letter_code
_entity_poly.pdbx_strand_id
1 'polypeptide(L)'
;MRVRSIGLLLISCLCLSSAMFFDLGEREEKCIIEDIPQDTLVTGNFKMELWGGSKRDSAFQLGMNVAVRDPDFQTVMTKKYSQEGKFSFTSHTSGQHYICLQSTSTTFAVFAGDKLRVHLDVQIGEHTLDPSIVKAKDTVRAMEYRLMHLIEEVRHIIKQQNYQREREETFRQTSEDINSHVLWWAIMQTFILITVGVWQMKQMKDFLIEKKLV
;
A
#
# COMPACT_ATOMS: atom_id res chain seq x y z
N MET A 1 41.24 -7.23 -9.60
CA MET A 1 40.21 -8.23 -9.96
C MET A 1 39.02 -8.30 -8.99
N ARG A 2 39.21 -8.25 -7.67
CA ARG A 2 38.09 -8.34 -6.69
C ARG A 2 37.00 -7.26 -6.84
N VAL A 3 37.37 -6.00 -7.07
CA VAL A 3 36.39 -4.89 -7.20
C VAL A 3 35.52 -4.99 -8.47
N ARG A 4 36.09 -5.38 -9.62
CA ARG A 4 35.31 -5.63 -10.86
C ARG A 4 34.35 -6.81 -10.70
N SER A 5 34.75 -7.85 -9.97
CA SER A 5 33.88 -9.01 -9.70
C SER A 5 32.71 -8.65 -8.77
N ILE A 6 32.95 -7.79 -7.76
CA ILE A 6 31.90 -7.29 -6.86
C ILE A 6 30.92 -6.39 -7.61
N GLY A 7 31.41 -5.51 -8.49
CA GLY A 7 30.56 -4.67 -9.34
C GLY A 7 29.67 -5.47 -10.30
N LEU A 8 30.21 -6.53 -10.92
CA LEU A 8 29.43 -7.42 -11.79
C LEU A 8 28.34 -8.20 -11.03
N LEU A 9 28.63 -8.62 -9.79
CA LEU A 9 27.63 -9.28 -8.92
C LEU A 9 26.50 -8.33 -8.50
N LEU A 10 26.81 -7.07 -8.20
CA LEU A 10 25.82 -6.04 -7.87
C LEU A 10 24.89 -5.71 -9.05
N ILE A 11 25.44 -5.62 -10.27
CA ILE A 11 24.66 -5.37 -11.49
C ILE A 11 23.76 -6.56 -11.82
N SER A 12 24.25 -7.79 -11.64
CA SER A 12 23.43 -9.00 -11.83
C SER A 12 22.24 -9.06 -10.88
N CYS A 13 22.36 -8.53 -9.66
CA CYS A 13 21.30 -8.57 -8.66
C CYS A 13 20.14 -7.60 -9.00
N LEU A 14 20.45 -6.47 -9.65
CA LEU A 14 19.45 -5.46 -10.06
C LEU A 14 18.51 -5.97 -11.18
N CYS A 15 18.94 -6.94 -11.99
CA CYS A 15 18.13 -7.52 -13.07
C CYS A 15 17.02 -8.47 -12.58
N LEU A 16 16.97 -8.81 -11.28
CA LEU A 16 15.93 -9.68 -10.71
C LEU A 16 14.71 -8.90 -10.16
N SER A 17 14.58 -7.61 -10.47
CA SER A 17 13.38 -6.86 -10.07
C SER A 17 12.14 -7.43 -10.76
N SER A 18 11.32 -8.14 -9.98
CA SER A 18 10.01 -8.62 -10.43
C SER A 18 8.99 -7.51 -10.23
N ALA A 19 8.17 -7.25 -11.24
CA ALA A 19 7.03 -6.35 -11.11
C ALA A 19 5.99 -6.93 -10.13
N MET A 20 5.20 -6.08 -9.49
CA MET A 20 4.12 -6.52 -8.60
C MET A 20 3.03 -7.24 -9.42
N PHE A 21 2.78 -8.49 -9.09
CA PHE A 21 1.67 -9.27 -9.63
C PHE A 21 1.00 -10.07 -8.52
N PHE A 22 -0.28 -10.38 -8.72
CA PHE A 22 -1.00 -11.30 -7.85
C PHE A 22 -1.80 -12.30 -8.68
N ASP A 23 -2.00 -13.47 -8.10
CA ASP A 23 -2.75 -14.55 -8.74
C ASP A 23 -4.22 -14.48 -8.30
N LEU A 24 -5.15 -14.63 -9.23
CA LEU A 24 -6.60 -14.58 -9.03
C LEU A 24 -7.23 -15.93 -9.37
N GLY A 25 -8.04 -16.46 -8.45
CA GLY A 25 -8.85 -17.66 -8.65
C GLY A 25 -10.17 -17.40 -9.37
N GLU A 26 -10.95 -18.46 -9.60
CA GLU A 26 -12.26 -18.38 -10.24
C GLU A 26 -13.27 -17.61 -9.37
N ARG A 27 -13.85 -16.54 -9.95
CA ARG A 27 -14.78 -15.63 -9.27
C ARG A 27 -14.25 -15.01 -7.97
N GLU A 28 -12.96 -15.18 -7.69
CA GLU A 28 -12.28 -14.58 -6.55
C GLU A 28 -12.16 -13.07 -6.81
N GLU A 29 -12.60 -12.27 -5.83
CA GLU A 29 -12.39 -10.84 -5.80
C GLU A 29 -11.16 -10.56 -4.93
N LYS A 30 -10.19 -9.82 -5.46
CA LYS A 30 -9.08 -9.27 -4.66
C LYS A 30 -9.07 -7.76 -4.77
N CYS A 31 -8.91 -7.12 -3.62
CA CYS A 31 -8.91 -5.67 -3.52
C CYS A 31 -7.55 -5.17 -3.04
N ILE A 32 -7.08 -4.09 -3.64
CA ILE A 32 -5.96 -3.29 -3.15
C ILE A 32 -6.53 -2.03 -2.52
N ILE A 33 -6.01 -1.70 -1.33
CA ILE A 33 -6.47 -0.57 -0.53
C ILE A 33 -5.43 0.53 -0.70
N GLU A 34 -5.85 1.65 -1.27
CA GLU A 34 -5.01 2.82 -1.48
C GLU A 34 -5.58 4.01 -0.72
N ASP A 35 -4.70 4.81 -0.13
CA ASP A 35 -5.08 6.02 0.58
C ASP A 35 -5.00 7.21 -0.37
N ILE A 36 -6.16 7.76 -0.75
CA ILE A 36 -6.30 8.72 -1.85
C ILE A 36 -6.87 10.03 -1.30
N PRO A 37 -6.20 11.17 -1.55
CA PRO A 37 -6.71 12.47 -1.12
C PRO A 37 -7.96 12.86 -1.91
N GLN A 38 -8.78 13.76 -1.35
CA GLN A 38 -9.97 14.30 -2.02
C GLN A 38 -9.64 14.98 -3.36
N ASP A 39 -10.55 14.92 -4.33
CA ASP A 39 -10.47 15.56 -5.66
C ASP A 39 -9.21 15.19 -6.44
N THR A 40 -8.85 13.91 -6.44
CA THR A 40 -7.63 13.43 -7.12
C THR A 40 -8.00 12.43 -8.20
N LEU A 41 -7.49 12.64 -9.42
CA LEU A 41 -7.66 11.71 -10.52
C LEU A 41 -6.72 10.52 -10.33
N VAL A 42 -7.28 9.32 -10.39
CA VAL A 42 -6.55 8.05 -10.27
C VAL A 42 -6.72 7.29 -11.57
N THR A 43 -5.62 6.75 -12.07
CA THR A 43 -5.59 5.96 -13.30
C THR A 43 -4.93 4.63 -13.03
N GLY A 44 -5.64 3.53 -13.28
CA GLY A 44 -5.13 2.19 -13.16
C GLY A 44 -5.05 1.47 -14.50
N ASN A 45 -3.93 0.80 -14.76
CA ASN A 45 -3.75 -0.11 -15.88
C ASN A 45 -3.61 -1.52 -15.34
N PHE A 46 -4.32 -2.47 -15.94
CA PHE A 46 -4.16 -3.88 -15.58
C PHE A 46 -3.98 -4.76 -16.81
N LYS A 47 -3.24 -5.85 -16.63
CA LYS A 47 -3.00 -6.86 -17.66
C LYS A 47 -3.09 -8.25 -17.07
N MET A 48 -3.82 -9.14 -17.75
CA MET A 48 -3.99 -10.52 -17.33
C MET A 48 -3.15 -11.48 -18.17
N GLU A 49 -2.46 -12.39 -17.49
CA GLU A 49 -1.63 -13.44 -18.08
C GLU A 49 -2.04 -14.81 -17.51
N LEU A 50 -2.21 -15.81 -18.38
CA LEU A 50 -2.47 -17.17 -17.95
C LEU A 50 -1.19 -17.82 -17.43
N TRP A 51 -1.26 -18.42 -16.25
CA TRP A 51 -0.21 -19.28 -15.72
C TRP A 51 -0.08 -20.52 -16.62
N GLY A 52 1.15 -20.98 -16.92
CA GLY A 52 1.35 -22.25 -17.62
C GLY A 52 1.55 -22.22 -19.15
N GLY A 53 1.80 -21.06 -19.77
CA GLY A 53 2.50 -20.95 -21.07
C GLY A 53 1.84 -21.59 -22.30
N SER A 54 0.66 -22.19 -22.18
CA SER A 54 -0.08 -22.68 -23.33
C SER A 54 -0.71 -21.47 -24.02
N LYS A 55 -0.09 -21.00 -25.10
CA LYS A 55 -0.73 -20.18 -26.14
C LYS A 55 -1.83 -21.01 -26.83
N ARG A 56 -2.77 -21.56 -26.06
CA ARG A 56 -4.01 -22.14 -26.57
C ARG A 56 -4.92 -20.96 -26.79
N ASP A 57 -5.04 -20.64 -28.08
CA ASP A 57 -6.02 -19.77 -28.71
C ASP A 57 -6.65 -18.72 -27.80
N SER A 58 -6.27 -17.47 -28.09
CA SER A 58 -6.85 -16.18 -27.72
C SER A 58 -8.35 -16.01 -28.03
N ALA A 59 -9.12 -17.10 -28.03
CA ALA A 59 -10.56 -17.15 -28.26
C ALA A 59 -11.37 -17.41 -26.98
N PHE A 60 -10.72 -17.59 -25.82
CA PHE A 60 -11.45 -17.52 -24.56
C PHE A 60 -11.65 -16.05 -24.16
N GLN A 61 -12.90 -15.59 -24.09
CA GLN A 61 -13.23 -14.24 -23.61
C GLN A 61 -12.97 -14.17 -22.09
N LEU A 62 -11.70 -13.96 -21.70
CA LEU A 62 -11.34 -13.63 -20.32
C LEU A 62 -11.82 -12.19 -20.04
N GLY A 63 -12.78 -12.08 -19.12
CA GLY A 63 -13.31 -10.80 -18.67
C GLY A 63 -12.91 -10.51 -17.24
N MET A 64 -12.54 -9.26 -16.97
CA MET A 64 -12.27 -8.74 -15.63
C MET A 64 -13.33 -7.71 -15.26
N ASN A 65 -13.93 -7.85 -14.09
CA ASN A 65 -14.77 -6.82 -13.50
C ASN A 65 -13.91 -6.00 -12.52
N VAL A 66 -13.79 -4.70 -12.77
CA VAL A 66 -13.09 -3.77 -11.88
C VAL A 66 -14.13 -2.92 -11.17
N ALA A 67 -14.09 -2.92 -9.84
CA ALA A 67 -14.96 -2.12 -9.00
C ALA A 67 -14.12 -1.26 -8.04
N VAL A 68 -14.47 0.02 -7.92
CA VAL A 68 -13.81 0.96 -7.00
C VAL A 68 -14.83 1.41 -5.97
N ARG A 69 -14.47 1.30 -4.69
CA ARG A 69 -15.31 1.76 -3.57
C ARG A 69 -14.59 2.84 -2.77
N ASP A 70 -15.35 3.85 -2.35
CA ASP A 70 -14.92 4.94 -1.47
C ASP A 70 -14.72 4.48 -0.03
N PRO A 71 -14.17 5.35 0.86
CA PRO A 71 -14.03 5.06 2.29
C PRO A 71 -15.34 4.68 2.99
N ASP A 72 -16.47 5.21 2.50
CA ASP A 72 -17.82 4.89 2.98
C ASP A 72 -18.42 3.62 2.33
N PHE A 73 -17.60 2.81 1.65
CA PHE A 73 -17.97 1.62 0.89
C PHE A 73 -18.98 1.86 -0.26
N GLN A 74 -19.19 3.11 -0.65
CA GLN A 74 -20.00 3.46 -1.82
C GLN A 74 -19.25 3.14 -3.10
N THR A 75 -19.96 2.59 -4.10
CA THR A 75 -19.33 2.21 -5.37
C THR A 75 -19.19 3.44 -6.27
N VAL A 76 -17.96 3.89 -6.48
CA VAL A 76 -17.63 5.02 -7.37
C VAL A 76 -17.71 4.60 -8.83
N MET A 77 -17.19 3.41 -9.11
CA MET A 77 -17.02 2.93 -10.47
C MET A 77 -17.13 1.41 -10.49
N THR A 78 -17.82 0.87 -11.49
CA THR A 78 -17.80 -0.56 -11.78
C THR A 78 -17.84 -0.74 -13.28
N LYS A 79 -16.86 -1.44 -13.83
CA LYS A 79 -16.75 -1.65 -15.26
C LYS A 79 -16.13 -2.99 -15.59
N LYS A 80 -16.71 -3.64 -16.60
CA LYS A 80 -16.18 -4.88 -17.16
C LYS A 80 -15.21 -4.56 -18.29
N TYR A 81 -14.11 -5.28 -18.29
CA TYR A 81 -13.01 -5.20 -19.23
C TYR A 81 -12.68 -6.59 -19.79
N SER A 82 -11.91 -6.62 -20.88
CA SER A 82 -11.39 -7.86 -21.47
C SER A 82 -10.05 -8.24 -20.81
N GLN A 83 -9.10 -8.80 -21.56
CA GLN A 83 -7.79 -9.26 -21.08
C GLN A 83 -6.89 -8.16 -20.48
N GLU A 84 -6.96 -6.96 -21.03
CA GLU A 84 -6.21 -5.78 -20.58
C GLU A 84 -7.11 -4.56 -20.61
N GLY A 85 -6.84 -3.58 -19.75
CA GLY A 85 -7.68 -2.40 -19.65
C GLY A 85 -7.07 -1.27 -18.83
N LYS A 86 -7.52 -0.05 -19.16
CA LYS A 86 -7.25 1.17 -18.42
C LYS A 86 -8.55 1.68 -17.80
N PHE A 87 -8.51 1.98 -16.51
CA PHE A 87 -9.60 2.60 -15.77
C PHE A 87 -9.13 3.92 -15.16
N SER A 88 -10.03 4.89 -15.08
CA SER A 88 -9.76 6.16 -14.41
C SER A 88 -10.99 6.57 -13.62
N PHE A 89 -10.79 7.08 -12.41
CA PHE A 89 -11.84 7.59 -11.53
C PHE A 89 -11.29 8.79 -10.74
N THR A 90 -12.18 9.62 -10.21
CA THR A 90 -11.81 10.76 -9.35
C THR A 90 -12.34 10.51 -7.95
N SER A 91 -11.50 10.67 -6.93
CA SER A 91 -11.90 10.56 -5.52
C SER A 91 -12.71 11.76 -5.07
N HIS A 92 -13.86 11.54 -4.42
CA HIS A 92 -14.70 12.63 -3.86
C HIS A 92 -14.45 12.88 -2.38
N THR A 93 -13.91 11.90 -1.67
CA THR A 93 -13.65 11.95 -0.23
C THR A 93 -12.21 11.49 0.01
N SER A 94 -11.54 12.07 1.00
CA SER A 94 -10.18 11.65 1.36
C SER A 94 -10.22 10.37 2.19
N GLY A 95 -9.35 9.41 1.88
CA GLY A 95 -9.14 8.22 2.71
C GLY A 95 -8.92 6.93 1.91
N GLN A 96 -9.19 5.80 2.56
CA GLN A 96 -8.98 4.47 2.00
C GLN A 96 -10.01 4.12 0.92
N HIS A 97 -9.55 3.99 -0.32
CA HIS A 97 -10.35 3.51 -1.43
C HIS A 97 -9.99 2.05 -1.73
N TYR A 98 -10.98 1.26 -2.10
CA TYR A 98 -10.86 -0.17 -2.39
C TYR A 98 -10.96 -0.40 -3.88
N ILE A 99 -9.86 -0.80 -4.51
CA ILE A 99 -9.79 -1.14 -5.93
C ILE A 99 -9.85 -2.66 -6.05
N CYS A 100 -11.03 -3.18 -6.40
CA CYS A 100 -11.31 -4.60 -6.45
C CYS A 100 -11.33 -5.12 -7.89
N LEU A 101 -10.60 -6.22 -8.13
CA LEU A 101 -10.53 -6.93 -9.39
C LEU A 101 -11.13 -8.32 -9.20
N GLN A 102 -12.12 -8.66 -10.03
CA GLN A 102 -12.81 -9.93 -10.00
C GLN A 102 -12.93 -10.55 -11.40
N SER A 103 -12.51 -11.81 -11.53
CA SER A 103 -12.66 -12.54 -12.79
C SER A 103 -14.14 -12.84 -13.08
N THR A 104 -14.61 -12.45 -14.28
CA THR A 104 -15.99 -12.71 -14.75
C THR A 104 -16.10 -14.08 -15.43
N SER A 105 -14.99 -14.65 -15.85
CA SER A 105 -14.95 -15.89 -16.64
C SER A 105 -14.88 -17.14 -15.77
N THR A 106 -15.57 -18.21 -16.17
CA THR A 106 -15.67 -19.48 -15.42
C THR A 106 -14.89 -20.64 -16.04
N THR A 107 -14.12 -20.41 -17.09
CA THR A 107 -13.60 -21.49 -17.95
C THR A 107 -12.10 -21.74 -17.81
N PHE A 108 -11.36 -20.87 -17.14
CA PHE A 108 -9.95 -21.13 -16.84
C PHE A 108 -9.80 -22.22 -15.77
N ALA A 109 -10.88 -22.55 -15.05
CA ALA A 109 -10.96 -23.62 -14.06
C ALA A 109 -11.30 -25.01 -14.63
N VAL A 110 -11.49 -25.16 -15.96
CA VAL A 110 -11.73 -26.49 -16.57
C VAL A 110 -10.52 -27.43 -16.37
N PHE A 111 -9.34 -26.89 -16.07
CA PHE A 111 -8.22 -27.65 -15.54
C PHE A 111 -7.96 -27.18 -14.10
N ALA A 112 -8.32 -28.04 -13.14
CA ALA A 112 -8.21 -27.78 -11.71
C ALA A 112 -6.79 -27.33 -11.32
N GLY A 113 -6.60 -26.02 -11.14
CA GLY A 113 -5.36 -25.44 -10.62
C GLY A 113 -4.80 -24.22 -11.36
N ASP A 114 -5.34 -23.83 -12.51
CA ASP A 114 -4.83 -22.65 -13.22
C ASP A 114 -5.27 -21.35 -12.55
N LYS A 115 -4.30 -20.51 -12.20
CA LYS A 115 -4.50 -19.19 -11.60
C LYS A 115 -4.26 -18.11 -12.64
N LEU A 116 -5.02 -17.02 -12.56
CA LEU A 116 -4.87 -15.88 -13.44
C LEU A 116 -3.89 -14.88 -12.84
N ARG A 117 -2.75 -14.65 -13.50
CA ARG A 117 -1.80 -13.63 -13.03
C ARG A 117 -2.25 -12.26 -13.49
N VAL A 118 -2.45 -11.36 -12.54
CA VAL A 118 -2.84 -9.97 -12.80
C VAL A 118 -1.69 -9.06 -12.43
N HIS A 119 -1.25 -8.27 -13.40
CA HIS A 119 -0.35 -7.14 -13.19
C HIS A 119 -1.22 -5.90 -13.08
N LEU A 120 -1.06 -5.11 -12.02
CA LEU A 120 -1.80 -3.88 -11.78
C LEU A 120 -0.80 -2.73 -11.53
N ASP A 121 -1.00 -1.63 -12.21
CA ASP A 121 -0.28 -0.37 -12.01
C ASP A 121 -1.30 0.73 -11.73
N VAL A 122 -1.21 1.40 -10.57
CA VAL A 122 -2.13 2.47 -10.15
C VAL A 122 -1.32 3.76 -9.98
N GLN A 123 -1.71 4.77 -10.75
CA GLN A 123 -1.10 6.09 -10.75
C GLN A 123 -2.09 7.10 -10.16
N ILE A 124 -1.65 7.84 -9.12
CA ILE A 124 -2.47 8.79 -8.37
C ILE A 124 -1.99 10.21 -8.70
N GLY A 125 -2.89 11.09 -9.13
CA GLY A 125 -2.59 12.50 -9.39
C GLY A 125 -1.82 12.78 -10.68
N GLU A 126 -1.60 11.79 -11.54
CA GLU A 126 -0.89 11.99 -12.80
C GLU A 126 -1.81 12.62 -13.87
N HIS A 127 -1.71 13.94 -14.00
CA HIS A 127 -2.24 14.66 -15.15
C HIS A 127 -1.27 14.47 -16.32
N THR A 128 -1.53 13.48 -17.19
CA THR A 128 -0.74 13.33 -18.42
C THR A 128 -0.98 14.55 -19.31
N LEU A 129 -0.04 15.50 -19.28
CA LEU A 129 -0.03 16.66 -20.17
C LEU A 129 0.29 16.17 -21.58
N ASP A 130 -0.73 16.19 -22.45
CA ASP A 130 -0.61 15.77 -23.84
C ASP A 130 0.42 16.67 -24.58
N PRO A 131 1.56 16.13 -25.03
CA PRO A 131 2.65 16.93 -25.61
C PRO A 131 2.28 17.60 -26.94
N SER A 132 1.11 17.26 -27.49
CA SER A 132 0.55 17.84 -28.71
C SER A 132 0.10 19.29 -28.54
N ILE A 133 -0.28 19.72 -27.33
CA ILE A 133 -0.74 21.11 -27.04
C ILE A 133 0.46 22.07 -26.85
N VAL A 134 1.66 21.54 -26.60
CA VAL A 134 2.88 22.32 -26.28
C VAL A 134 3.59 22.86 -27.53
N LYS A 135 3.26 22.38 -28.73
CA LYS A 135 3.98 22.75 -29.97
C LYS A 135 3.51 24.02 -30.67
N ALA A 136 2.49 24.71 -30.15
CA ALA A 136 1.97 25.92 -30.78
C ALA A 136 1.69 27.03 -29.76
N LYS A 137 2.73 27.70 -29.23
CA LYS A 137 2.56 29.06 -28.69
C LYS A 137 3.87 29.82 -28.49
N ASP A 138 3.79 31.10 -28.80
CA ASP A 138 4.82 32.14 -28.68
C ASP A 138 5.63 32.07 -27.39
N THR A 139 6.91 32.40 -27.46
CA THR A 139 7.93 32.25 -26.40
C THR A 139 7.54 32.84 -25.03
N VAL A 140 6.67 33.86 -25.00
CA VAL A 140 6.15 34.46 -23.76
C VAL A 140 5.09 33.58 -23.08
N ARG A 141 4.17 33.00 -23.86
CA ARG A 141 3.14 32.09 -23.34
C ARG A 141 3.73 30.75 -22.89
N ALA A 142 4.85 30.35 -23.46
CA ALA A 142 5.61 29.18 -23.00
C ALA A 142 6.17 29.37 -21.57
N MET A 143 6.59 30.58 -21.19
CA MET A 143 7.06 30.86 -19.82
C MET A 143 5.91 30.91 -18.81
N GLU A 144 4.80 31.57 -19.18
CA GLU A 144 3.59 31.61 -18.35
C GLU A 144 3.06 30.20 -18.08
N TYR A 145 3.06 29.33 -19.10
CA TYR A 145 2.66 27.93 -18.96
C TYR A 145 3.57 27.14 -18.00
N ARG A 146 4.90 27.31 -18.11
CA ARG A 146 5.85 26.67 -17.19
C ARG A 146 5.65 27.15 -15.75
N LEU A 147 5.37 28.44 -15.54
CA LEU A 147 5.06 28.99 -14.22
C LEU A 147 3.78 28.40 -13.64
N MET A 148 2.71 28.33 -14.44
CA MET A 148 1.44 27.75 -14.01
C MET A 148 1.58 26.26 -13.67
N HIS A 149 2.35 25.52 -14.46
CA HIS A 149 2.68 24.13 -14.17
C HIS A 149 3.42 23.97 -12.84
N LEU A 150 4.45 24.79 -12.59
CA LEU A 150 5.22 24.75 -11.35
C LEU A 150 4.36 25.12 -10.13
N ILE A 151 3.44 26.08 -10.29
CA ILE A 151 2.49 26.45 -9.23
C ILE A 151 1.55 25.28 -8.91
N GLU A 152 1.07 24.55 -9.91
CA GLU A 152 0.23 23.38 -9.71
C GLU A 152 0.99 22.25 -9.02
N GLU A 153 2.24 22.01 -9.42
CA GLU A 153 3.11 21.01 -8.80
C GLU A 153 3.41 21.34 -7.34
N VAL A 154 3.73 22.59 -7.02
CA VAL A 154 3.94 23.06 -5.64
C VAL A 154 2.65 22.95 -4.83
N ARG A 155 1.49 23.31 -5.40
CA ARG A 155 0.19 23.17 -4.74
C ARG A 155 -0.11 21.71 -4.39
N HIS A 156 0.18 20.80 -5.31
CA HIS A 156 0.09 19.37 -5.07
C HIS A 156 1.00 18.91 -3.91
N ILE A 157 2.26 19.36 -3.89
CA ILE A 157 3.22 19.03 -2.80
C ILE A 157 2.73 19.56 -1.45
N ILE A 158 2.23 20.80 -1.39
CA ILE A 158 1.73 21.40 -0.13
C ILE A 158 0.52 20.61 0.39
N LYS A 159 -0.38 20.18 -0.50
CA LYS A 159 -1.53 19.34 -0.13
C LYS A 159 -1.07 18.01 0.47
N GLN A 160 -0.08 17.36 -0.14
CA GLN A 160 0.52 16.13 0.36
C GLN A 160 1.22 16.33 1.72
N GLN A 161 1.97 17.42 1.91
CA GLN A 161 2.61 17.73 3.19
C GLN A 161 1.60 17.98 4.31
N ASN A 162 0.52 18.71 4.02
CA ASN A 162 -0.54 18.94 5.00
C ASN A 162 -1.23 17.63 5.40
N TYR A 163 -1.49 16.74 4.44
CA TYR A 163 -2.02 15.41 4.72
C TYR A 163 -1.11 14.60 5.65
N GLN A 164 0.20 14.60 5.37
CA GLN A 164 1.17 13.88 6.21
C GLN A 164 1.27 14.47 7.62
N ARG A 165 1.17 15.79 7.75
CA ARG A 165 1.19 16.48 9.04
C ARG A 165 0.01 16.10 9.92
N GLU A 166 -1.19 16.04 9.36
CA GLU A 166 -2.40 15.63 10.12
C GLU A 166 -2.29 14.18 10.63
N ARG A 167 -1.72 13.29 9.81
CA ARG A 167 -1.40 11.92 10.26
C ARG A 167 -0.34 11.88 11.34
N GLU A 168 0.72 12.67 11.22
CA GLU A 168 1.78 12.75 12.23
C GLU A 168 1.23 13.23 13.57
N GLU A 169 0.37 14.26 13.57
CA GLU A 169 -0.26 14.77 14.78
C GLU A 169 -1.10 13.69 15.49
N THR A 170 -1.88 12.93 14.72
CA THR A 170 -2.69 11.81 15.24
C THR A 170 -1.81 10.65 15.76
N PHE A 171 -0.77 10.29 15.00
CA PHE A 171 0.17 9.24 15.39
C PHE A 171 0.95 9.62 16.65
N ARG A 172 1.37 10.88 16.76
CA ARG A 172 2.09 11.40 17.93
C ARG A 172 1.23 11.33 19.18
N GLN A 173 -0.03 11.76 19.12
CA GLN A 173 -0.96 11.66 20.25
C GLN A 173 -1.13 10.20 20.72
N THR A 174 -1.31 9.27 19.77
CA THR A 174 -1.44 7.83 20.09
C THR A 174 -0.15 7.27 20.71
N SER A 175 1.02 7.68 20.19
CA SER A 175 2.31 7.26 20.73
C SER A 175 2.56 7.77 22.14
N GLU A 176 2.17 9.01 22.44
CA GLU A 176 2.29 9.58 23.79
C GLU A 176 1.40 8.86 24.80
N ASP A 177 0.16 8.56 24.43
CA ASP A 177 -0.81 7.82 25.26
C ASP A 177 -0.31 6.40 25.58
N ILE A 178 0.08 5.63 24.56
CA ILE A 178 0.63 4.27 24.73
C ILE A 178 1.87 4.29 25.63
N ASN A 179 2.79 5.23 25.40
CA ASN A 179 4.00 5.33 26.21
C ASN A 179 3.68 5.60 27.69
N SER A 180 2.68 6.45 27.97
CA SER A 180 2.26 6.76 29.34
C SER A 180 1.67 5.53 30.06
N HIS A 181 0.84 4.76 29.37
CA HIS A 181 0.25 3.54 29.93
C HIS A 181 1.31 2.47 30.22
N VAL A 182 2.25 2.25 29.30
CA VAL A 182 3.35 1.29 29.49
C VAL A 182 4.21 1.66 30.69
N LEU A 183 4.50 2.95 30.88
CA LEU A 183 5.27 3.43 32.02
C LEU A 183 4.55 3.17 33.34
N TRP A 184 3.23 3.35 33.40
CA TRP A 184 2.44 3.07 34.60
C TRP A 184 2.45 1.57 34.97
N TRP A 185 2.33 0.68 33.97
CA TRP A 185 2.48 -0.76 34.18
C TRP A 185 3.88 -1.14 34.70
N ALA A 186 4.94 -0.51 34.19
CA ALA A 186 6.31 -0.75 34.65
C ALA A 186 6.53 -0.32 36.11
N ILE A 187 5.94 0.80 36.53
CA ILE A 187 5.97 1.27 37.93
C ILE A 187 5.27 0.26 38.84
N MET A 188 4.07 -0.18 38.49
CA MET A 188 3.33 -1.18 39.25
C MET A 188 4.10 -2.50 39.39
N GLN A 189 4.68 -2.99 38.30
CA GLN A 189 5.50 -4.20 38.32
C GLN A 189 6.72 -4.06 39.24
N THR A 190 7.42 -2.92 39.17
CA THR A 190 8.58 -2.65 40.02
C THR A 190 8.19 -2.65 41.50
N PHE A 191 7.05 -2.06 41.84
CA PHE A 191 6.54 -2.07 43.22
C PHE A 191 6.25 -3.49 43.71
N ILE A 192 5.57 -4.32 42.89
CA ILE A 192 5.29 -5.71 43.24
C ILE A 192 6.59 -6.49 43.49
N LEU A 193 7.60 -6.35 42.61
CA LEU A 193 8.89 -7.01 42.78
C LEU A 193 9.59 -6.61 44.09
N ILE A 194 9.54 -5.32 44.47
CA ILE A 194 10.11 -4.85 45.73
C ILE A 194 9.37 -5.48 46.92
N THR A 195 8.02 -5.50 46.91
CA THR A 195 7.24 -6.08 48.02
C THR A 195 7.52 -7.57 48.21
N VAL A 196 7.58 -8.33 47.11
CA VAL A 196 7.92 -9.76 47.13
C VAL A 196 9.36 -9.97 47.60
N GLY A 197 10.31 -9.14 47.17
CA GLY A 197 11.70 -9.20 47.61
C GLY A 197 11.86 -9.00 49.13
N VAL A 198 11.18 -8.01 49.70
CA VAL A 198 11.17 -7.77 51.15
C VAL A 198 10.53 -8.94 51.89
N TRP A 199 9.43 -9.48 51.38
CA TRP A 199 8.77 -10.65 51.96
C TRP A 199 9.68 -11.88 51.96
N GLN A 200 10.35 -12.18 50.84
CA GLN A 200 11.30 -13.31 50.74
C GLN A 200 12.45 -13.17 51.73
N MET A 201 13.02 -11.97 51.85
CA MET A 201 14.10 -11.71 52.80
C MET A 201 13.66 -11.89 54.26
N LYS A 202 12.44 -11.49 54.59
CA LYS A 202 11.88 -11.67 55.93
C LYS A 202 11.63 -13.16 56.24
N GLN A 203 11.02 -13.88 55.31
CA GLN A 203 10.75 -15.32 55.48
C GLN A 203 12.04 -16.12 55.68
N MET A 204 13.10 -15.80 54.93
CA MET A 204 14.41 -16.45 55.09
C MET A 204 15.03 -16.15 56.47
N LYS A 205 14.89 -14.92 56.98
CA LYS A 205 15.37 -14.55 58.32
C LYS A 205 14.58 -15.27 59.42
N ASP A 206 13.24 -15.31 59.31
CA ASP A 206 12.38 -15.95 60.28
C ASP A 206 12.67 -17.46 60.35
N PHE A 207 12.91 -18.11 59.19
CA PHE A 207 13.31 -19.51 59.11
C PHE A 207 14.66 -19.80 59.79
N LEU A 208 15.66 -18.92 59.63
CA LEU A 208 16.98 -19.07 60.28
C LEU A 208 16.91 -18.87 61.81
N ILE A 209 16.09 -17.92 62.26
CA ILE A 209 15.88 -17.64 63.69
C ILE A 209 15.18 -18.82 64.38
N GLU A 210 14.14 -19.38 63.75
CA GLU A 210 13.38 -20.50 64.31
C GLU A 210 14.19 -21.80 64.38
N LYS A 211 15.09 -22.01 63.40
CA LYS A 211 15.98 -23.18 63.38
C LYS A 211 17.24 -23.03 64.25
N LYS A 212 17.45 -21.86 64.89
CA LYS A 212 18.56 -21.61 65.84
C LYS A 212 19.95 -21.97 65.28
N LEU A 213 20.13 -21.79 63.97
CA LEU A 213 21.43 -21.86 63.31
C LEU A 213 21.99 -20.44 63.31
N VAL A 214 22.99 -20.20 64.16
CA VAL A 214 23.73 -18.93 64.30
C VAL A 214 24.06 -18.29 62.96
#